data_AF-A0A2N7FFG7-F1
#
_entry.id   AF-A0A2N7FFG7-F1
#
_cell.length_a   1.000
_cell.length_b   1.000
_cell.length_c   1.000
_cell.angle_alpha   90.00
_cell.angle_beta   90.00
_cell.angle_gamma   90.00
#
_symmetry.space_group_name_H-M   'P 1'
#
loop_
_entity.id
_entity.type
_entity.pdbx_description
1 polymer ?
#
loop_
_entity_poly.entity_id
_entity_poly.type
_entity_poly.pdbx_seq_one_letter_code
_entity_poly.pdbx_strand_id
1 'polypeptide(L)' 'MTCTSTKIKCTDCKEDFFGVLHDLFDVSNSYSAECPRCKSVNFFYGVAAFVGDIPVDAVEIKYVAKL' A
#
# COMPACT_ATOMS: atom_id res chain seq x y z
N MET A 1 -16.45 7.39 4.08
CA MET A 1 -14.98 7.28 4.25
C MET A 1 -14.42 6.86 2.92
N THR A 2 -13.43 7.59 2.41
CA THR A 2 -12.77 7.24 1.15
C THR A 2 -11.68 6.24 1.47
N CYS A 3 -11.68 5.10 0.80
CA CYS A 3 -10.58 4.16 0.87
C CYS A 3 -9.99 4.03 -0.54
N THR A 4 -8.67 3.98 -0.60
CA THR A 4 -7.94 3.76 -1.84
C THR A 4 -7.14 2.48 -1.75
N SER A 5 -7.05 1.76 -2.86
CA SER A 5 -6.23 0.55 -2.94
C SER A 5 -5.19 0.68 -4.04
N THR A 6 -4.06 0.01 -3.84
CA THR A 6 -2.99 -0.06 -4.83
C THR A 6 -2.30 -1.41 -4.80
N LYS A 7 -1.69 -1.75 -5.93
CA LYS A 7 -0.89 -2.96 -6.08
C LYS A 7 0.55 -2.65 -5.70
N ILE A 8 1.09 -3.38 -4.74
CA ILE A 8 2.43 -3.20 -4.20
C ILE A 8 3.23 -4.46 -4.54
N LYS A 9 4.42 -4.26 -5.09
CA LYS A 9 5.34 -5.36 -5.35
C LYS A 9 6.30 -5.49 -4.18
N CYS A 10 6.32 -6.66 -3.55
CA CYS A 10 7.26 -6.93 -2.47
C CYS A 10 8.70 -6.98 -3.01
N THR A 11 9.64 -6.27 -2.39
CA THR A 11 11.06 -6.30 -2.76
C THR A 11 11.72 -7.63 -2.42
N ASP A 12 11.33 -8.24 -1.29
CA ASP A 12 11.93 -9.48 -0.79
C ASP A 12 11.47 -10.72 -1.55
N CYS A 13 10.16 -11.01 -1.56
CA CYS A 13 9.64 -12.19 -2.26
C CYS A 13 9.28 -11.94 -3.74
N LYS A 14 9.38 -10.71 -4.23
CA LYS A 14 9.02 -10.30 -5.62
C LYS A 14 7.57 -10.54 -6.00
N GLU A 15 6.72 -10.90 -5.05
CA GLU A 15 5.31 -11.15 -5.26
C GLU A 15 4.50 -9.87 -5.12
N ASP A 16 3.46 -9.78 -5.92
CA ASP A 16 2.52 -8.67 -5.84
C ASP A 16 1.45 -8.94 -4.79
N PHE A 17 1.05 -7.90 -4.08
CA PHE A 17 -0.07 -7.92 -3.14
C PHE A 17 -0.83 -6.58 -3.20
N PHE A 18 -2.07 -6.58 -2.71
CA PHE A 18 -2.87 -5.37 -2.62
C PHE A 18 -2.72 -4.74 -1.25
N GLY A 19 -2.57 -3.42 -1.23
CA GLY A 19 -2.65 -2.64 -0.01
C GLY A 19 -3.84 -1.67 -0.06
N VAL A 20 -4.43 -1.39 1.09
CA VAL A 20 -5.52 -0.45 1.28
C VAL A 20 -5.10 0.67 2.23
N LEU A 21 -5.37 1.91 1.83
CA LEU A 21 -5.25 3.11 2.64
C LEU A 21 -6.65 3.66 2.91
N HIS A 22 -6.96 3.93 4.18
CA HIS A 22 -8.22 4.58 4.59
C HIS A 22 -8.17 6.11 4.39
N ASP A 23 -7.55 6.54 3.30
CA ASP A 23 -7.38 7.92 2.89
C ASP A 23 -7.02 7.95 1.39
N LEU A 24 -6.73 9.12 0.85
CA LEU A 24 -6.15 9.30 -0.47
C LEU A 24 -4.63 9.20 -0.40
N PHE A 25 -4.02 8.58 -1.41
CA PHE A 25 -2.58 8.66 -1.58
C PHE A 25 -2.18 10.07 -2.03
N ASP A 26 -1.12 10.57 -1.40
CA ASP A 26 -0.43 11.77 -1.82
C ASP A 26 0.92 11.35 -2.40
N VAL A 27 1.15 11.72 -3.67
CA VAL A 27 2.39 11.41 -4.39
C VAL A 27 3.64 12.00 -3.74
N SER A 28 3.49 13.00 -2.87
CA SER A 28 4.56 13.64 -2.11
C SER A 28 4.95 12.89 -0.84
N ASN A 29 4.13 11.90 -0.46
CA ASN A 29 4.23 11.15 0.77
C ASN A 29 4.79 9.74 0.54
N SER A 30 5.40 9.20 1.59
CA SER A 30 5.86 7.82 1.62
C SER A 30 4.89 6.98 2.43
N TYR A 31 4.76 5.72 2.03
CA TYR A 31 3.86 4.76 2.63
C TYR A 31 4.60 3.45 2.85
N SER A 32 4.08 2.66 3.78
CA SER A 32 4.57 1.33 4.07
C SER A 32 3.44 0.31 4.10
N ALA A 33 3.75 -0.91 3.68
CA ALA A 33 2.84 -2.03 3.78
C ALA A 33 3.62 -3.30 4.12
N GLU A 34 3.06 -4.13 5.00
CA GLU A 34 3.63 -5.44 5.31
C GLU A 34 3.18 -6.47 4.28
N CYS A 35 4.13 -7.13 3.62
CA CYS A 35 3.79 -8.19 2.68
C CYS A 35 3.16 -9.37 3.45
N PRO A 36 1.97 -9.84 3.08
CA PRO A 36 1.28 -10.91 3.81
C PRO A 36 2.01 -12.26 3.71
N ARG A 37 2.87 -12.44 2.71
CA ARG A 37 3.56 -13.71 2.43
C ARG A 37 4.89 -13.85 3.16
N CYS A 38 5.75 -12.82 3.08
CA CYS A 38 7.09 -12.85 3.66
C CYS A 38 7.25 -11.97 4.90
N LYS A 39 6.19 -11.27 5.34
CA LYS A 39 6.20 -10.38 6.51
C LYS A 39 7.23 -9.25 6.45
N SER A 40 7.76 -8.97 5.26
CA SER A 40 8.69 -7.88 5.03
C SER A 40 7.93 -6.57 4.82
N VAL A 41 8.41 -5.50 5.45
CA VAL A 41 7.84 -4.16 5.32
C VAL A 41 8.39 -3.52 4.05
N ASN A 42 7.48 -3.14 3.15
CA ASN A 42 7.81 -2.51 1.88
C ASN A 42 7.48 -1.03 1.95
N PHE A 43 8.39 -0.20 1.45
CA PHE A 43 8.23 1.25 1.37
C PHE A 43 8.03 1.69 -0.08
N PHE A 44 7.08 2.59 -0.30
CA PHE A 44 6.76 3.09 -1.63
C PHE A 44 6.20 4.52 -1.54
N TYR A 45 6.33 5.28 -2.61
CA TYR A 45 5.71 6.60 -2.71
C TYR A 45 4.22 6.50 -3.03
N GLY A 46 3.45 7.51 -2.66
CA GLY A 46 2.05 7.60 -3.08
C GLY A 46 1.94 7.50 -4.60
N VAL A 47 0.97 6.73 -5.06
CA VAL A 47 0.69 6.54 -6.49
C VAL A 47 -0.74 6.95 -6.80
N ALA A 48 -1.06 7.16 -8.08
CA ALA A 48 -2.44 7.29 -8.53
C ALA A 48 -3.18 6.00 -8.20
N ALA A 49 -4.01 6.04 -7.16
CA ALA A 49 -4.69 4.86 -6.64
C ALA A 49 -6.07 4.69 -7.25
N PHE A 50 -6.55 3.46 -7.22
CA PHE A 50 -7.90 3.14 -7.63
C PHE A 50 -8.82 3.41 -6.44
N VAL A 51 -9.84 4.25 -6.66
CA VAL A 51 -10.97 4.40 -5.73
C VAL A 51 -12.01 3.37 -6.16
N GLY A 52 -12.26 2.35 -5.34
CA GLY A 52 -13.17 1.25 -5.70
C GLY A 52 -13.17 0.10 -4.71
N ASP A 53 -13.72 -1.04 -5.13
CA ASP A 53 -13.77 -2.27 -4.34
C ASP A 53 -12.36 -2.71 -3.89
N ILE A 54 -12.20 -2.81 -2.58
CA ILE A 54 -10.96 -3.22 -1.94
C ILE A 54 -10.95 -4.75 -1.87
N PRO A 55 -9.92 -5.43 -2.37
CA PRO A 55 -9.77 -6.87 -2.20
C PRO A 55 -9.84 -7.24 -0.72
N VAL A 56 -10.53 -8.34 -0.39
CA VAL A 56 -10.69 -8.81 1.01
C VAL A 56 -9.34 -9.17 1.64
N ASP A 57 -8.37 -9.53 0.80
CA ASP A 57 -7.00 -9.88 1.12
C ASP A 57 -6.02 -8.69 1.10
N ALA A 58 -6.51 -7.47 0.94
CA ALA A 58 -5.67 -6.27 0.98
C ALA A 58 -5.11 -6.03 2.39
N VAL A 59 -3.83 -5.68 2.46
CA VAL A 59 -3.16 -5.32 3.73
C VAL A 59 -3.26 -3.83 4.01
N GLU A 60 -3.27 -3.45 5.28
CA GLU A 60 -3.29 -2.04 5.66
C GLU A 60 -2.00 -1.32 5.25
N ILE A 61 -2.16 -0.17 4.61
CA ILE A 61 -1.07 0.74 4.27
C ILE A 61 -0.98 1.80 5.36
N LYS A 62 0.25 2.04 5.83
CA LYS A 62 0.56 3.04 6.85
C LYS A 62 1.35 4.18 6.24
N TYR A 63 0.97 5.40 6.59
CA TYR A 63 1.74 6.59 6.27
C TYR A 63 3.12 6.53 6.94
N VAL A 64 4.16 6.88 6.18
CA VAL A 64 5.52 7.06 6.67
C VAL A 64 5.88 8.51 6.42
N ALA A 65 6.08 9.25 7.51
CA ALA A 65 6.51 10.64 7.42
C ALA A 65 7.78 10.75 6.56
N LYS A 66 7.86 11.83 5.77
CA LYS A 66 8.99 12.14 4.88
C LYS A 66 10.32 11.99 5.64
N LEU A 67 11.19 11.09 5.18
CA LEU A 67 12.60 11.04 5.58
C LEU A 67 13.32 12.33 5.19
#